data_AF-A0A258RZT8-F1
#
_entry.id   AF-A0A258RZT8-F1
#
_cell.length_a   1.000
_cell.length_b   1.000
_cell.length_c   1.000
_cell.angle_alpha   90.00
_cell.angle_beta   90.00
_cell.angle_gamma   90.00
#
_symmetry.space_group_name_H-M   'P 1'
#
loop_
_entity.id
_entity.type
_entity.pdbx_description
1 polymer ?
#
loop_
_entity_poly.entity_id
_entity_poly.type
_entity_poly.pdbx_seq_one_letter_code
_entity_poly.pdbx_strand_id
1 'polypeptide(L)'
;MARLKGAVEEFAMTKPMISTGDWQAEASASIRKQRAAWLGTIATGLVGGAMFGLSISITNPIAHALFIGAGVLLSAIALVWGTLIYMSVIDEQERDANLWGTYVGLTVYLILYSVKFGADAAGIAIPIGHDGIFVATMAATLAVFGWKRFG
;
A
#
# COMPACT_ATOMS: atom_id res chain seq x y z
N MET A 1 -20.62 21.07 50.00
CA MET A 1 -20.66 21.27 48.54
C MET A 1 -19.73 22.38 48.01
N ALA A 2 -19.31 23.38 48.82
CA ALA A 2 -18.48 24.48 48.33
C ALA A 2 -17.01 24.11 47.95
N ARG A 3 -16.44 23.06 48.54
CA ARG A 3 -15.04 22.65 48.29
C ARG A 3 -14.78 21.91 46.98
N LEU A 4 -15.81 21.37 46.33
CA LEU A 4 -15.67 20.64 45.06
C LEU A 4 -15.62 21.57 43.84
N LYS A 5 -16.19 22.78 43.93
CA LYS A 5 -16.13 23.77 42.84
C LYS A 5 -14.72 24.34 42.65
N GLY A 6 -14.02 24.68 43.73
CA GLY A 6 -12.66 25.22 43.65
C GLY A 6 -11.65 24.24 43.04
N ALA A 7 -11.76 22.94 43.34
CA ALA A 7 -10.88 21.92 42.78
C ALA A 7 -11.10 21.69 41.28
N VAL A 8 -12.33 21.87 40.77
CA VAL A 8 -12.63 21.77 39.34
C VAL A 8 -12.14 23.01 38.57
N GLU A 9 -12.20 24.19 39.18
CA GLU A 9 -11.69 25.43 38.60
C GLU A 9 -10.15 25.47 38.57
N GLU A 10 -9.48 24.93 39.60
CA GLU A 10 -8.02 24.82 39.66
C GLU A 10 -7.46 23.77 38.69
N PHE A 11 -8.21 22.69 38.44
CA PHE A 11 -7.87 21.66 37.43
C PHE A 11 -8.14 22.14 35.99
N ALA A 12 -9.08 23.07 35.79
CA ALA A 12 -9.35 23.66 34.49
C ALA A 12 -8.28 24.69 34.08
N MET A 13 -7.64 25.36 35.04
CA MET A 13 -6.60 26.38 34.78
C MET A 13 -5.18 25.83 34.63
N THR A 14 -4.98 24.52 34.84
CA THR A 14 -3.67 23.85 34.71
C THR A 14 -3.54 22.99 33.46
N LYS A 15 -4.55 22.97 32.58
CA LYS A 15 -4.33 22.48 31.22
C LYS A 15 -3.49 23.53 30.49
N PRO A 16 -2.20 23.25 30.16
CA PRO A 16 -1.49 24.15 29.27
C PRO A 16 -2.34 24.27 28.01
N MET A 17 -2.71 25.50 27.66
CA MET A 17 -3.18 25.80 26.31
C MET A 17 -2.05 25.38 25.38
N ILE A 18 -2.13 24.15 24.86
CA ILE A 18 -1.27 23.67 23.79
C ILE A 18 -1.40 24.72 22.70
N SER A 19 -0.30 25.42 22.45
CA SER A 19 -0.15 26.37 21.34
C SER A 19 -0.83 25.78 20.12
N THR A 20 -1.86 26.47 19.63
CA THR A 20 -2.63 26.01 18.47
C THR A 20 -1.76 25.91 17.20
N GLY A 21 -0.54 26.47 17.22
CA GLY A 21 0.45 26.35 16.15
C GLY A 21 1.23 25.04 16.14
N ASP A 22 1.44 24.39 17.28
CA ASP A 22 2.37 23.25 17.38
C ASP A 22 1.73 21.96 16.83
N TRP A 23 0.45 21.72 17.17
CA TRP A 23 -0.27 20.53 16.69
C TRP A 23 -0.53 20.56 15.18
N GLN A 24 -0.75 21.74 14.60
CA GLN A 24 -0.96 21.89 13.14
C GLN A 24 0.34 21.64 12.37
N ALA A 25 1.47 22.12 12.88
CA ALA A 25 2.78 21.89 12.30
C ALA A 25 3.19 20.41 12.37
N GLU A 26 2.95 19.76 13.51
CA GLU A 26 3.20 18.32 13.70
C GLU A 26 2.31 17.45 12.80
N ALA A 27 1.01 17.75 12.71
CA ALA A 27 0.08 17.05 11.82
C ALA A 27 0.50 17.21 10.34
N SER A 28 0.89 18.41 9.93
CA SER A 28 1.36 18.68 8.56
C SER A 28 2.69 18.01 8.23
N ALA A 29 3.57 17.83 9.23
CA ALA A 29 4.82 17.09 9.08
C ALA A 29 4.59 15.58 8.99
N SER A 30 3.66 15.04 9.77
CA SER A 30 3.20 13.64 9.70
C SER A 30 2.65 13.30 8.31
N ILE A 31 1.74 14.12 7.78
CA ILE A 31 1.15 13.93 6.44
C ILE A 31 2.23 13.96 5.35
N ARG A 32 3.21 14.87 5.44
CA ARG A 32 4.32 14.94 4.48
C ARG A 32 5.19 13.69 4.50
N LYS A 33 5.53 13.17 5.69
CA LYS A 33 6.30 11.93 5.84
C LYS A 33 5.53 10.73 5.28
N GLN A 34 4.23 10.65 5.51
CA GLN A 34 3.38 9.60 4.94
C GLN A 34 3.34 9.66 3.42
N ARG A 35 3.13 10.84 2.83
CA ARG A 35 3.12 11.01 1.37
C ARG A 35 4.46 10.64 0.75
N ALA A 36 5.56 11.08 1.37
CA ALA A 36 6.91 10.74 0.90
C ALA A 36 7.17 9.23 0.97
N ALA A 37 6.71 8.58 2.03
CA ALA A 37 6.79 7.12 2.17
C ALA A 37 5.96 6.38 1.13
N TRP A 38 4.71 6.80 0.90
CA TRP A 38 3.84 6.21 -0.12
C TRP A 38 4.45 6.35 -1.53
N LEU A 39 4.91 7.55 -1.86
CA LEU A 39 5.61 7.80 -3.12
C LEU A 39 6.91 6.98 -3.22
N GLY A 40 7.65 6.85 -2.11
CA GLY A 40 8.85 6.02 -2.02
C GLY A 40 8.56 4.53 -2.25
N THR A 41 7.48 3.99 -1.66
CA THR A 41 7.04 2.62 -1.87
C THR A 41 6.63 2.38 -3.32
N ILE A 42 5.85 3.28 -3.93
CA ILE A 42 5.48 3.20 -5.35
C ILE A 42 6.73 3.23 -6.22
N ALA A 43 7.63 4.19 -6.00
CA ALA A 43 8.86 4.33 -6.77
C ALA A 43 9.75 3.08 -6.65
N THR A 44 9.91 2.55 -5.44
CA THR A 44 10.72 1.33 -5.19
C THR A 44 10.09 0.11 -5.87
N GLY A 45 8.76 -0.03 -5.82
CA GLY A 45 8.03 -1.09 -6.53
C GLY A 45 8.16 -0.99 -8.05
N LEU A 46 8.08 0.23 -8.61
CA LEU A 46 8.28 0.47 -10.05
C LEU A 46 9.70 0.13 -10.49
N VAL A 47 10.71 0.52 -9.71
CA VAL A 47 12.11 0.16 -9.99
C VAL A 47 12.29 -1.36 -9.92
N GLY A 48 11.76 -2.01 -8.88
CA GLY A 48 11.80 -3.47 -8.77
C GLY A 48 11.15 -4.17 -9.97
N GLY A 49 9.96 -3.73 -10.38
CA GLY A 49 9.27 -4.24 -11.57
C GLY A 49 10.02 -3.99 -12.88
N ALA A 50 10.62 -2.81 -13.04
CA ALA A 50 11.44 -2.49 -14.20
C ALA A 50 12.68 -3.40 -14.28
N MET A 51 13.29 -3.75 -13.13
CA MET A 51 14.43 -4.69 -13.10
C MET A 51 14.04 -6.09 -13.58
N PHE A 52 12.83 -6.57 -13.25
CA PHE A 52 12.29 -7.81 -13.83
C PHE A 52 12.04 -7.69 -15.33
N GLY A 53 11.47 -6.58 -15.80
CA GLY A 53 11.26 -6.37 -17.24
C GLY A 53 12.57 -6.33 -18.03
N LEU A 54 13.59 -5.67 -17.50
CA LEU A 54 14.92 -5.58 -18.11
C LEU A 54 15.66 -6.92 -18.09
N SER A 55 15.42 -7.78 -17.08
CA SER A 55 16.12 -9.07 -16.98
C SER A 55 15.78 -10.03 -18.12
N ILE A 56 14.60 -9.89 -18.74
CA ILE A 56 14.16 -10.71 -19.88
C ILE A 56 15.13 -10.60 -21.07
N SER A 57 15.76 -9.42 -21.25
CA SER A 57 16.68 -9.17 -22.37
C SER A 57 18.15 -9.52 -22.04
N ILE A 58 18.44 -9.97 -20.83
CA ILE A 58 19.81 -10.27 -20.37
C ILE A 58 20.13 -11.75 -20.63
N THR A 59 21.09 -12.00 -21.52
CA THR A 59 21.57 -13.35 -21.88
C THR A 59 22.66 -13.88 -20.95
N ASN A 60 23.40 -13.01 -20.25
CA ASN A 60 24.39 -13.44 -19.27
C ASN A 60 23.70 -13.95 -18.00
N PRO A 61 23.91 -15.23 -17.59
CA PRO A 61 23.15 -15.85 -16.51
C PRO A 61 23.43 -15.21 -15.13
N ILE A 62 24.64 -14.74 -14.88
CA ILE A 62 25.01 -14.09 -13.62
C ILE A 62 24.33 -12.72 -13.51
N ALA A 63 24.41 -11.92 -14.57
CA ALA A 63 23.75 -10.62 -14.62
C ALA A 63 22.22 -10.76 -14.53
N HIS A 64 21.65 -11.77 -15.20
CA HIS A 64 20.22 -12.07 -15.13
C HIS A 64 19.79 -12.39 -13.68
N ALA A 65 20.52 -13.28 -13.00
CA ALA A 65 20.24 -13.64 -11.61
C ALA A 65 20.37 -12.44 -10.66
N LEU A 66 21.35 -11.56 -10.87
CA LEU A 66 21.51 -10.34 -10.07
C LEU A 66 20.34 -9.37 -10.26
N PHE A 67 19.86 -9.17 -11.50
CA PHE A 67 18.71 -8.30 -11.77
C PHE A 67 17.42 -8.83 -11.17
N ILE A 68 17.17 -10.14 -11.29
CA ILE A 68 16.03 -10.79 -10.63
C ILE A 68 16.17 -10.65 -9.10
N GLY A 69 17.32 -11.01 -8.53
CA GLY A 69 17.54 -10.97 -7.09
C GLY A 69 17.36 -9.56 -6.51
N ALA A 70 17.90 -8.54 -7.18
CA ALA A 70 17.70 -7.14 -6.80
C ALA A 70 16.24 -6.69 -6.96
N GLY A 71 15.56 -7.12 -8.03
CA GLY A 71 14.13 -6.86 -8.24
C GLY A 71 13.26 -7.45 -7.13
N VAL A 72 13.52 -8.71 -6.73
CA VAL A 72 12.86 -9.38 -5.60
C VAL A 72 13.12 -8.60 -4.30
N LEU A 73 14.38 -8.26 -4.03
CA LEU A 73 14.77 -7.56 -2.80
C LEU A 73 14.11 -6.19 -2.69
N LEU A 74 14.12 -5.39 -3.77
CA LEU A 74 13.46 -4.08 -3.80
C LEU A 74 11.95 -4.22 -3.63
N SER A 75 11.34 -5.24 -4.23
CA SER A 75 9.91 -5.51 -4.06
C SER A 75 9.58 -5.89 -2.61
N ALA A 76 10.40 -6.73 -1.97
CA ALA A 76 10.25 -7.08 -0.57
C ALA A 76 10.41 -5.87 0.36
N ILE A 77 11.42 -5.02 0.11
CA ILE A 77 11.62 -3.77 0.86
C ILE A 77 10.42 -2.84 0.68
N ALA A 78 9.93 -2.65 -0.55
CA ALA A 78 8.77 -1.80 -0.83
C ALA A 78 7.53 -2.29 -0.07
N LEU A 79 7.28 -3.61 -0.06
CA LEU A 79 6.15 -4.20 0.65
C LEU A 79 6.29 -4.05 2.17
N VAL A 80 7.44 -4.39 2.76
CA VAL A 80 7.66 -4.32 4.22
C VAL A 80 7.62 -2.87 4.69
N TRP A 81 8.39 -2.00 4.05
CA TRP A 81 8.45 -0.57 4.38
C TRP A 81 7.08 0.07 4.20
N GLY A 82 6.43 -0.18 3.07
CA GLY A 82 5.09 0.33 2.78
C GLY A 82 4.07 -0.10 3.83
N THR A 83 4.10 -1.38 4.23
CA THR A 83 3.22 -1.93 5.26
C THR A 83 3.46 -1.30 6.62
N LEU A 84 4.72 -1.16 7.05
CA LEU A 84 5.06 -0.58 8.35
C LEU A 84 4.59 0.88 8.46
N ILE A 85 4.80 1.67 7.40
CA ILE A 85 4.34 3.06 7.41
C ILE A 85 2.82 3.14 7.34
N TYR A 86 2.20 2.34 6.46
CA TYR A 86 0.76 2.25 6.36
C TYR A 86 0.09 1.93 7.71
N MET A 87 0.61 0.96 8.46
CA MET A 87 0.06 0.57 9.76
C MET A 87 0.27 1.62 10.86
N SER A 88 1.30 2.47 10.74
CA SER A 88 1.59 3.49 11.74
C SER A 88 0.69 4.73 11.67
N VAL A 89 -0.01 4.96 10.55
CA VAL A 89 -0.73 6.22 10.35
C VAL A 89 -2.06 6.09 9.62
N ILE A 90 -2.59 4.87 9.55
CA ILE A 90 -3.90 4.58 8.96
C ILE A 90 -4.99 5.39 9.66
N ASP A 91 -5.84 6.04 8.86
CA ASP A 91 -7.16 6.48 9.30
C ASP A 91 -8.18 5.39 8.97
N GLU A 92 -9.31 5.33 9.68
CA GLU A 92 -10.35 4.32 9.44
C GLU A 92 -10.88 4.35 8.00
N GLN A 93 -10.94 5.54 7.38
CA GLN A 93 -11.32 5.71 5.99
C GLN A 93 -10.29 5.14 5.01
N GLU A 94 -8.98 5.30 5.28
CA GLU A 94 -7.93 4.70 4.45
C GLU A 94 -7.90 3.19 4.60
N ARG A 95 -8.15 2.71 5.82
CA ARG A 95 -8.26 1.27 6.10
C ARG A 95 -9.41 0.64 5.32
N ASP A 96 -10.58 1.28 5.30
CA ASP A 96 -11.73 0.77 4.54
C ASP A 96 -11.47 0.78 3.03
N ALA A 97 -10.90 1.86 2.48
CA ALA A 97 -10.55 1.94 1.07
C ALA A 97 -9.56 0.83 0.65
N ASN A 98 -8.57 0.54 1.49
CA ASN A 98 -7.60 -0.52 1.20
C ASN A 98 -8.16 -1.92 1.41
N LEU A 99 -9.05 -2.12 2.41
CA LEU A 99 -9.79 -3.36 2.57
C LEU A 99 -10.62 -3.66 1.33
N TRP A 100 -11.34 -2.67 0.81
CA TRP A 100 -12.09 -2.79 -0.44
C TRP A 100 -11.20 -3.07 -1.65
N GLY A 101 -10.10 -2.32 -1.80
CA GLY A 101 -9.12 -2.55 -2.87
C GLY A 101 -8.57 -3.97 -2.84
N THR A 102 -8.13 -4.43 -1.66
CA THR A 102 -7.58 -5.77 -1.47
C THR A 102 -8.63 -6.85 -1.72
N TYR A 103 -9.85 -6.69 -1.18
CA TYR A 103 -10.95 -7.62 -1.36
C TYR A 103 -11.30 -7.81 -2.84
N VAL A 104 -11.46 -6.71 -3.59
CA VAL A 104 -11.78 -6.77 -5.02
C VAL A 104 -10.61 -7.34 -5.81
N GLY A 105 -9.38 -6.89 -5.54
CA GLY A 105 -8.18 -7.44 -6.19
C GLY A 105 -8.08 -8.95 -6.03
N LEU A 106 -8.19 -9.44 -4.80
CA LEU A 106 -8.10 -10.87 -4.50
C LEU A 106 -9.25 -11.66 -5.14
N THR A 107 -10.44 -11.08 -5.22
CA THR A 107 -11.58 -11.66 -5.95
C THR A 107 -11.29 -11.79 -7.44
N VAL A 108 -10.78 -10.73 -8.08
CA VAL A 108 -10.39 -10.74 -9.50
C VAL A 108 -9.30 -11.78 -9.76
N TYR A 109 -8.27 -11.82 -8.92
CA TYR A 109 -7.21 -12.82 -9.00
C TYR A 109 -7.77 -14.24 -8.95
N LEU A 110 -8.60 -14.55 -7.96
CA LEU A 110 -9.17 -15.89 -7.79
C LEU A 110 -10.04 -16.30 -8.97
N ILE A 111 -10.85 -15.38 -9.51
CA ILE A 111 -11.69 -15.66 -10.69
C ILE A 111 -10.80 -15.97 -11.90
N LEU A 112 -9.86 -15.08 -12.23
CA LEU A 112 -9.00 -15.25 -13.41
C LEU A 112 -8.11 -16.49 -13.30
N TYR A 113 -7.57 -16.74 -12.10
CA TYR A 113 -6.78 -17.93 -11.81
C TYR A 113 -7.62 -19.21 -11.94
N SER A 114 -8.82 -19.25 -11.38
CA SER A 114 -9.72 -20.42 -11.46
C SER A 114 -10.20 -20.68 -12.89
N VAL A 115 -10.51 -19.63 -13.65
CA VAL A 115 -10.87 -19.74 -15.07
C VAL A 115 -9.72 -20.31 -15.88
N LYS A 116 -8.51 -19.78 -15.69
CA LYS A 116 -7.31 -20.30 -16.34
C LYS A 116 -7.07 -21.77 -15.99
N PHE A 117 -7.06 -22.09 -14.70
CA PHE A 117 -6.79 -23.44 -14.22
C PHE A 117 -7.84 -24.45 -14.72
N GLY A 118 -9.12 -24.08 -14.68
CA GLY A 118 -10.21 -24.92 -15.20
C GLY A 118 -10.14 -25.13 -16.71
N ALA A 119 -9.76 -24.09 -17.46
CA ALA A 119 -9.59 -24.19 -18.90
C ALA A 119 -8.37 -25.04 -19.29
N ASP A 120 -7.25 -24.87 -18.59
CA ASP A 120 -6.06 -25.70 -18.77
C ASP A 120 -6.40 -27.18 -18.48
N ALA A 121 -7.19 -27.47 -17.44
CA ALA A 121 -7.67 -28.81 -17.13
C ALA A 121 -8.64 -29.38 -18.19
N ALA A 122 -9.40 -28.52 -18.86
CA ALA A 122 -10.28 -28.88 -19.97
C ALA A 122 -9.55 -28.97 -21.33
N GLY A 123 -8.24 -28.71 -21.37
CA GLY A 123 -7.47 -28.67 -22.62
C GLY A 123 -7.76 -27.44 -23.49
N ILE A 124 -8.40 -26.41 -22.95
CA ILE A 124 -8.73 -25.17 -23.64
C ILE A 124 -7.60 -24.17 -23.41
N ALA A 125 -6.85 -23.87 -24.46
CA ALA A 125 -5.79 -22.86 -24.41
C ALA A 125 -6.40 -21.45 -24.35
N ILE A 126 -6.42 -20.85 -23.15
CA ILE A 126 -6.81 -19.44 -22.99
C ILE A 126 -5.53 -18.57 -23.06
N PRO A 127 -5.53 -17.48 -23.84
CA PRO A 127 -4.38 -16.57 -23.98
C PRO A 127 -4.23 -15.64 -22.76
N ILE A 128 -4.46 -16.15 -21.54
CA ILE A 128 -4.25 -15.44 -20.29
C ILE A 128 -3.02 -16.05 -19.62
N GLY A 129 -1.92 -15.32 -19.60
CA GLY A 129 -0.71 -15.67 -18.85
C GLY A 129 -0.81 -15.25 -17.38
N HIS A 130 0.07 -15.80 -16.53
CA HIS A 130 0.15 -15.40 -15.12
C HIS A 130 0.40 -13.89 -14.95
N ASP A 131 1.20 -13.30 -15.83
CA ASP A 131 1.47 -11.86 -15.83
C ASP A 131 0.21 -11.04 -16.13
N GLY A 132 -0.65 -11.52 -17.05
CA GLY A 132 -1.92 -10.88 -17.37
C GLY A 132 -2.89 -10.89 -16.18
N ILE A 133 -2.93 -12.01 -15.44
CA ILE A 133 -3.71 -12.13 -14.20
C ILE A 133 -3.20 -11.16 -13.15
N PHE A 134 -1.88 -11.08 -12.97
CA PHE A 134 -1.25 -10.17 -12.02
C PHE A 134 -1.55 -8.70 -12.35
N VAL A 135 -1.36 -8.29 -13.60
CA VAL A 135 -1.63 -6.91 -14.04
C VAL A 135 -3.11 -6.54 -13.87
N ALA A 136 -4.02 -7.43 -14.26
CA ALA A 136 -5.46 -7.21 -14.08
C ALA A 136 -5.84 -7.08 -12.60
N THR A 137 -5.25 -7.92 -11.74
CA THR A 137 -5.43 -7.88 -10.29
C THR A 137 -4.96 -6.55 -9.72
N MET A 138 -3.74 -6.13 -10.05
CA MET A 138 -3.18 -4.86 -9.59
C MET A 138 -3.99 -3.65 -10.07
N ALA A 139 -4.42 -3.66 -11.33
CA ALA A 139 -5.26 -2.61 -11.89
C ALA A 139 -6.60 -2.51 -11.16
N ALA A 140 -7.26 -3.63 -10.88
CA ALA A 140 -8.52 -3.66 -10.14
C ALA A 140 -8.34 -3.16 -8.69
N THR A 141 -7.30 -3.62 -7.99
CA THR A 141 -6.97 -3.16 -6.63
C THR A 141 -6.78 -1.65 -6.59
N LEU A 142 -5.95 -1.10 -7.49
CA LEU A 142 -5.65 0.33 -7.54
C LEU A 142 -6.86 1.16 -7.95
N ALA A 143 -7.67 0.69 -8.90
CA ALA A 143 -8.88 1.38 -9.34
C ALA A 143 -9.91 1.50 -8.22
N VAL A 144 -10.16 0.41 -7.48
CA VAL A 144 -11.11 0.41 -6.36
C VAL A 144 -10.58 1.23 -5.19
N PHE A 145 -9.29 1.10 -4.87
CA PHE A 145 -8.66 1.92 -3.85
C PHE A 145 -8.79 3.41 -4.21
N GLY A 146 -8.44 3.81 -5.44
CA GLY A 146 -8.54 5.19 -5.90
C GLY A 146 -9.98 5.71 -5.86
N TRP A 147 -10.95 4.90 -6.32
CA TRP A 147 -12.36 5.26 -6.26
C TRP A 147 -12.84 5.49 -4.83
N LYS A 148 -12.52 4.58 -3.89
CA LYS A 148 -12.92 4.71 -2.48
C LYS A 148 -12.18 5.82 -1.74
N ARG A 149 -10.95 6.14 -2.14
CA ARG A 149 -10.13 7.19 -1.52
C ARG A 149 -10.55 8.59 -1.94
N PHE A 150 -10.99 8.77 -3.19
CA PHE A 150 -11.17 10.08 -3.81
C PHE A 150 -12.57 10.37 -4.35
N GLY A 151 -13.45 9.37 -4.49
CA GLY A 151 -14.84 9.51 -4.92
C GLY A 151 -15.81 9.51 -3.75
#